data_AF-A0A950NBJ0-F1
#
_entry.id   AF-A0A950NBJ0-F1
#
_cell.length_a   1.000
_cell.length_b   1.000
_cell.length_c   1.000
_cell.angle_alpha   90.00
_cell.angle_beta   90.00
_cell.angle_gamma   90.00
#
_symmetry.space_group_name_H-M   'P 1'
#
loop_
_entity.id
_entity.type
_entity.pdbx_description
1 polymer ?
#
loop_
_entity_poly.entity_id
_entity_poly.type
_entity_poly.pdbx_seq_one_letter_code
_entity_poly.pdbx_strand_id
1 'polypeptide(L)'
;MLKALVSQGGDPQFDRLRMAPRALVSPWGRIIDAYVFGRSYQEREKGQHGTVVDTLDASDPRWRERELIILPSHVTGCTVDIDEIIRVAHRAGFDIICATVIFTEHIPEDRRLFADIWEKAWDERWTIPNPRRDPEDRNLAAQLSALGCDLWTWICRALAS
;
A
#
# COMPACT_ATOMS: atom_id res chain seq x y z
N MET A 1 -2.76 -9.58 1.54
CA MET A 1 -2.84 -8.36 2.37
C MET A 1 -3.57 -7.23 1.67
N LEU A 2 -3.12 -6.70 0.52
CA LEU A 2 -3.85 -5.62 -0.17
C LEU A 2 -5.32 -5.99 -0.46
N LYS A 3 -5.58 -7.23 -0.90
CA LYS A 3 -6.95 -7.76 -1.02
C LYS A 3 -7.75 -7.63 0.28
N ALA A 4 -7.16 -8.04 1.41
CA ALA A 4 -7.80 -7.92 2.70
C ALA A 4 -8.05 -6.47 3.11
N LEU A 5 -7.04 -5.60 2.96
CA LEU A 5 -7.13 -4.17 3.22
C LEU A 5 -8.32 -3.54 2.49
N VAL A 6 -8.39 -3.78 1.18
CA VAL A 6 -9.44 -3.22 0.32
C VAL A 6 -10.78 -3.94 0.54
N SER A 7 -10.80 -5.20 1.00
CA SER A 7 -12.03 -5.95 1.31
C SER A 7 -12.81 -5.34 2.46
N GLN A 8 -12.10 -4.75 3.43
CA GLN A 8 -12.73 -4.00 4.50
C GLN A 8 -13.40 -2.72 3.99
N GLY A 9 -12.94 -2.20 2.85
CA GLY A 9 -13.45 -0.97 2.24
C GLY A 9 -14.59 -1.14 1.25
N GLY A 10 -14.94 -2.35 0.77
CA GLY A 10 -16.25 -2.56 0.11
C GLY A 10 -16.39 -3.42 -1.16
N ASP A 11 -15.49 -4.33 -1.52
CA ASP A 11 -15.77 -5.26 -2.65
C ASP A 11 -15.04 -6.61 -2.52
N PRO A 12 -15.72 -7.75 -2.26
CA PRO A 12 -15.10 -9.07 -2.12
C PRO A 12 -14.57 -9.71 -3.43
N GLN A 13 -14.84 -9.17 -4.62
CA GLN A 13 -14.44 -9.77 -5.91
C GLN A 13 -13.05 -9.30 -6.39
N PHE A 14 -12.00 -9.74 -5.67
CA PHE A 14 -10.63 -9.24 -5.74
C PHE A 14 -9.72 -9.70 -6.89
N ASP A 15 -10.10 -10.71 -7.68
CA ASP A 15 -9.18 -11.28 -8.69
C ASP A 15 -8.99 -10.39 -9.93
N ARG A 16 -9.57 -9.19 -9.92
CA ARG A 16 -9.52 -8.20 -11.00
C ARG A 16 -9.31 -6.78 -10.47
N LEU A 17 -8.39 -6.56 -9.52
CA LEU A 17 -8.01 -5.20 -9.11
C LEU A 17 -7.44 -4.42 -10.30
N ARG A 18 -8.34 -3.83 -11.10
CA ARG A 18 -8.03 -2.76 -12.03
C ARG A 18 -7.81 -1.51 -11.21
N MET A 19 -6.78 -0.78 -11.61
CA MET A 19 -6.53 0.59 -11.20
C MET A 19 -7.81 1.40 -11.41
N ALA A 20 -8.37 1.91 -10.30
CA ALA A 20 -9.62 2.66 -10.33
C ALA A 20 -9.81 3.46 -9.04
N PRO A 21 -10.51 4.60 -9.11
CA PRO A 21 -11.10 5.26 -7.95
C PRO A 21 -12.02 4.32 -7.18
N ARG A 22 -12.02 4.43 -5.85
CA ARG A 22 -12.81 3.62 -4.92
C ARG A 22 -13.33 4.47 -3.78
N ALA A 23 -14.60 4.25 -3.42
CA ALA A 23 -15.14 4.68 -2.14
C ALA A 23 -14.85 3.58 -1.11
N LEU A 24 -13.88 3.80 -0.23
CA LEU A 24 -13.59 2.88 0.88
C LEU A 24 -14.32 3.34 2.14
N VAL A 25 -14.93 2.42 2.87
CA VAL A 25 -15.66 2.74 4.11
C VAL A 25 -14.75 2.53 5.32
N SER A 26 -14.59 3.55 6.15
CA SER A 26 -13.85 3.45 7.40
C SER A 26 -14.59 2.57 8.42
N PRO A 27 -13.91 2.03 9.46
CA PRO A 27 -14.58 1.31 10.54
C PRO A 27 -15.69 2.11 11.26
N TRP A 28 -15.71 3.43 11.09
CA TRP A 28 -16.72 4.33 11.67
C TRP A 28 -17.74 4.84 10.65
N GLY A 29 -17.77 4.30 9.44
CA GLY A 29 -18.77 4.62 8.42
C GLY A 29 -18.48 5.85 7.56
N ARG A 30 -17.31 6.50 7.69
CA ARG A 30 -16.89 7.58 6.78
C ARG A 30 -16.48 6.98 5.44
N ILE A 31 -16.99 7.56 4.35
CA ILE A 31 -16.53 7.27 3.00
C ILE A 31 -15.21 8.02 2.76
N ILE A 32 -14.21 7.29 2.25
CA ILE A 32 -12.89 7.78 1.89
C ILE A 32 -12.74 7.60 0.38
N ASP A 33 -12.50 8.69 -0.34
CA ASP A 33 -12.18 8.66 -1.77
C ASP A 33 -10.73 8.24 -1.98
N ALA A 34 -10.52 6.99 -2.37
CA ALA A 34 -9.21 6.37 -2.49
C ALA A 34 -8.93 5.93 -3.92
N TYR A 35 -7.66 6.02 -4.32
CA TYR A 35 -7.16 5.40 -5.53
C TYR A 35 -6.25 4.22 -5.17
N VAL A 36 -6.52 3.03 -5.73
CA VAL A 36 -5.81 1.81 -5.36
C VAL A 36 -5.14 1.17 -6.57
N PHE A 37 -3.83 1.02 -6.50
CA PHE A 37 -3.07 0.23 -7.46
C PHE A 37 -3.26 -1.26 -7.18
N GLY A 38 -3.66 -2.02 -8.20
CA GLY A 38 -3.85 -3.47 -8.06
C GLY A 38 -2.56 -4.28 -8.02
N ARG A 39 -1.47 -3.73 -8.56
CA ARG A 39 -0.11 -4.29 -8.57
C ARG A 39 0.91 -3.16 -8.43
N SER A 40 2.18 -3.51 -8.17
CA SER A 40 3.21 -2.49 -8.02
C SER A 40 3.44 -1.74 -9.32
N TYR A 41 3.59 -0.41 -9.22
CA TYR A 41 3.94 0.47 -10.33
C TYR A 41 5.17 -0.07 -11.09
N GLN A 42 6.15 -0.56 -10.35
CA GLN A 42 7.41 -1.10 -10.86
C GLN A 42 7.23 -2.36 -11.72
N GLU A 43 6.23 -3.20 -11.44
CA GLU A 43 5.98 -4.44 -12.19
C GLU A 43 5.22 -4.18 -13.49
N ARG A 44 4.28 -3.23 -13.49
CA ARG A 44 3.27 -3.11 -14.55
C ARG A 44 3.30 -1.79 -15.28
N GLU A 45 3.23 -0.69 -14.54
CA GLU A 45 2.87 0.61 -15.10
C GLU A 45 4.09 1.37 -15.62
N LYS A 46 5.26 1.19 -14.98
CA LYS A 46 6.50 1.86 -15.37
C LYS A 46 6.89 1.58 -16.82
N GLY A 47 6.70 0.36 -17.30
CA GLY A 47 7.04 0.01 -18.69
C GLY A 47 6.17 0.74 -19.73
N GLN A 48 4.93 1.07 -19.36
CA GLN A 48 3.96 1.69 -20.26
C GLN A 48 3.98 3.22 -20.20
N HIS A 49 4.09 3.78 -18.99
CA HIS A 49 3.93 5.22 -18.74
C HIS A 49 5.24 5.92 -18.37
N GLY A 50 6.29 5.18 -18.00
CA GLY A 50 7.62 5.73 -17.72
C GLY A 50 7.75 6.39 -16.34
N THR A 51 6.77 7.21 -15.94
CA THR A 51 6.77 7.96 -14.67
C THR A 51 5.54 7.65 -13.81
N VAL A 52 5.67 7.90 -12.51
CA VAL A 52 4.56 7.73 -11.54
C VAL A 52 3.44 8.73 -11.85
N VAL A 53 3.79 9.97 -12.22
CA VAL A 53 2.83 11.01 -12.57
C VAL A 53 2.06 10.65 -13.82
N ASP A 54 2.75 10.23 -14.89
CA ASP A 54 2.09 9.87 -16.15
C ASP A 54 1.16 8.67 -15.96
N THR A 55 1.54 7.73 -15.10
CA THR A 55 0.69 6.59 -14.72
C THR A 55 -0.58 7.05 -14.02
N LEU A 56 -0.44 7.92 -13.02
CA LEU A 56 -1.56 8.46 -12.26
C LEU A 56 -2.46 9.33 -13.13
N ASP A 57 -1.90 10.22 -13.95
CA ASP A 57 -2.63 11.12 -14.85
C ASP A 57 -3.37 10.33 -15.95
N ALA A 58 -2.79 9.24 -16.47
CA ALA A 58 -3.45 8.38 -17.45
C ALA A 58 -4.60 7.56 -16.85
N SER A 59 -4.49 7.18 -15.58
CA SER A 59 -5.42 6.24 -14.96
C SER A 59 -6.52 6.91 -14.13
N ASP A 60 -6.22 8.04 -13.52
CA ASP A 60 -7.16 8.88 -12.78
C ASP A 60 -6.71 10.34 -12.83
N PRO A 61 -7.19 11.15 -13.80
CA PRO A 61 -6.80 12.56 -13.93
C PRO A 61 -7.10 13.42 -12.68
N ARG A 62 -7.95 12.93 -11.78
CA ARG A 62 -8.33 13.59 -10.52
C ARG A 62 -7.61 13.02 -9.30
N TRP A 63 -6.55 12.23 -9.48
CA TRP A 63 -5.85 11.57 -8.38
C TRP A 63 -5.37 12.56 -7.30
N ARG A 64 -5.03 13.80 -7.68
CA ARG A 64 -4.60 14.86 -6.76
C ARG A 64 -5.72 15.36 -5.83
N GLU A 65 -6.98 15.10 -6.19
CA GLU A 65 -8.15 15.43 -5.36
C GLU A 65 -8.56 14.28 -4.44
N ARG A 66 -7.89 13.12 -4.53
CA ARG A 66 -8.20 11.95 -3.71
C ARG A 66 -7.72 12.16 -2.29
N GLU A 67 -8.40 11.51 -1.35
CA GLU A 67 -8.03 11.54 0.07
C GLU A 67 -6.94 10.51 0.38
N LEU A 68 -6.84 9.44 -0.43
CA LEU A 68 -5.91 8.35 -0.19
C LEU A 68 -5.44 7.74 -1.51
N ILE A 69 -4.15 7.42 -1.60
CA ILE A 69 -3.58 6.60 -2.68
C ILE A 69 -2.83 5.42 -2.09
N ILE A 70 -3.16 4.20 -2.54
CA ILE A 70 -2.53 2.97 -2.05
C ILE A 70 -1.68 2.37 -3.15
N LEU A 71 -0.36 2.32 -2.90
CA LEU A 71 0.67 1.78 -3.79
C LEU A 71 1.29 0.52 -3.15
N PRO A 72 1.00 -0.70 -3.62
CA PRO A 72 1.72 -1.87 -3.17
C PRO A 72 3.14 -1.87 -3.75
N SER A 73 4.16 -2.08 -2.93
CA SER A 73 5.54 -2.31 -3.37
C SER A 73 6.06 -3.61 -2.79
N HIS A 74 6.52 -4.52 -3.66
CA HIS A 74 7.09 -5.81 -3.29
C HIS A 74 8.33 -6.15 -4.12
N VAL A 75 8.81 -5.20 -4.92
CA VAL A 75 9.97 -5.34 -5.79
C VAL A 75 11.20 -4.82 -5.04
N THR A 76 12.30 -5.57 -5.08
CA THR A 76 13.59 -5.15 -4.49
C THR A 76 14.40 -4.34 -5.51
N GLY A 77 15.29 -3.45 -5.05
CA GLY A 77 16.22 -2.72 -5.93
C GLY A 77 15.58 -1.58 -6.74
N CYS A 78 14.39 -1.13 -6.37
CA CYS A 78 13.65 -0.05 -7.03
C CYS A 78 13.69 1.27 -6.27
N THR A 79 14.81 1.57 -5.61
CA THR A 79 14.97 2.77 -4.76
C THR A 79 14.74 4.08 -5.52
N VAL A 80 15.13 4.14 -6.80
CA VAL A 80 14.88 5.29 -7.67
C VAL A 80 13.37 5.53 -7.88
N ASP A 81 12.60 4.45 -8.04
CA ASP A 81 11.15 4.56 -8.20
C ASP A 81 10.48 5.01 -6.89
N ILE A 82 11.02 4.57 -5.75
CA ILE A 82 10.56 5.03 -4.43
C ILE A 82 10.84 6.52 -4.24
N ASP A 83 12.02 7.00 -4.62
CA ASP A 83 12.37 8.43 -4.56
C ASP A 83 11.43 9.26 -5.45
N GLU A 84 11.06 8.73 -6.62
CA GLU A 84 10.07 9.36 -7.48
C GLU A 84 8.68 9.41 -6.82
N ILE A 85 8.20 8.31 -6.25
CA ILE A 85 6.90 8.25 -5.56
C ILE A 85 6.84 9.27 -4.42
N ILE A 86 7.88 9.31 -3.57
CA ILE A 86 7.99 10.28 -2.45
C ILE A 86 7.91 11.71 -2.98
N ARG A 87 8.74 12.03 -3.97
CA ARG A 87 8.76 13.37 -4.58
C ARG A 87 7.41 13.75 -5.18
N VAL A 88 6.70 12.81 -5.80
CA VAL A 88 5.37 13.05 -6.39
C VAL A 88 4.33 13.31 -5.30
N ALA A 89 4.33 12.52 -4.23
CA ALA A 89 3.43 12.70 -3.09
C ALA A 89 3.62 14.09 -2.45
N HIS A 90 4.85 14.45 -2.11
CA HIS A 90 5.17 15.75 -1.50
C HIS A 90 4.80 16.93 -2.40
N ARG A 91 5.06 16.83 -3.72
CA ARG A 91 4.67 17.88 -4.66
C ARG A 91 3.16 18.05 -4.81
N ALA A 92 2.40 16.97 -4.62
CA ALA A 92 0.95 16.99 -4.69
C ALA A 92 0.30 17.30 -3.32
N GLY A 93 1.09 17.49 -2.26
CA GLY A 93 0.60 17.83 -0.93
C GLY A 93 0.09 16.65 -0.11
N PHE A 94 0.47 15.42 -0.47
CA PHE A 94 0.18 14.23 0.33
C PHE A 94 1.29 13.98 1.36
N ASP A 95 0.90 13.54 2.55
CA ASP A 95 1.78 12.81 3.45
C ASP A 95 2.04 11.41 2.88
N ILE A 96 3.30 11.00 2.82
CA ILE A 96 3.70 9.68 2.32
C ILE A 96 4.19 8.76 3.44
N ILE A 97 3.52 7.61 3.53
CA ILE A 97 3.71 6.65 4.62
C ILE A 97 4.28 5.34 4.08
N CYS A 98 5.39 4.90 4.67
CA CYS A 98 5.95 3.58 4.42
C CYS A 98 5.32 2.55 5.35
N ALA A 99 4.36 1.76 4.87
CA ALA A 99 3.78 0.65 5.61
C ALA A 99 4.46 -0.69 5.24
N THR A 100 5.41 -1.14 6.06
CA THR A 100 6.13 -2.41 5.84
C THR A 100 5.52 -3.55 6.64
N VAL A 101 5.30 -4.69 5.97
CA VAL A 101 4.84 -5.92 6.62
C VAL A 101 5.93 -6.98 6.53
N ILE A 102 6.40 -7.44 7.69
CA ILE A 102 7.52 -8.37 7.81
C ILE A 102 6.97 -9.77 8.07
N PHE A 103 7.18 -10.69 7.11
CA PHE A 103 6.85 -12.12 7.25
C PHE A 103 8.04 -12.87 7.84
N THR A 104 7.84 -13.59 8.95
CA THR A 104 8.92 -14.22 9.73
C THR A 104 9.43 -15.56 9.17
N GLU A 105 9.12 -15.92 7.92
CA GLU A 105 8.98 -17.34 7.57
C GLU A 105 10.21 -18.09 7.04
N HIS A 106 11.11 -17.55 6.23
CA HIS A 106 12.04 -18.43 5.49
C HIS A 106 13.45 -17.91 5.20
N ILE A 107 13.78 -16.71 5.65
CA ILE A 107 15.12 -16.14 5.57
C ILE A 107 15.35 -15.55 6.97
N PRO A 108 16.55 -15.65 7.59
CA PRO A 108 16.83 -14.81 8.74
C PRO A 108 16.36 -13.39 8.38
N GLU A 109 15.51 -12.78 9.22
CA GLU A 109 14.99 -11.43 9.01
C GLU A 109 16.16 -10.49 8.75
N ASP A 110 16.55 -10.34 7.48
CA ASP A 110 17.61 -9.44 7.13
C ASP A 110 16.95 -8.11 6.84
N ARG A 111 16.52 -7.47 7.93
CA ARG A 111 15.94 -6.13 7.92
C ARG A 111 16.86 -5.12 7.20
N ARG A 112 18.14 -5.45 7.05
CA ARG A 112 19.10 -4.67 6.26
C ARG A 112 18.72 -4.60 4.79
N LEU A 113 18.01 -5.59 4.25
CA LEU A 113 17.50 -5.58 2.87
C LEU A 113 16.42 -4.50 2.63
N PHE A 114 15.85 -3.94 3.70
CA PHE A 114 14.88 -2.84 3.63
C PHE A 114 15.45 -1.53 4.17
N ALA A 115 16.70 -1.51 4.65
CA ALA A 115 17.27 -0.33 5.29
C ALA A 115 17.34 0.86 4.32
N ASP A 116 17.76 0.61 3.08
CA ASP A 116 17.82 1.60 2.00
C ASP A 116 16.44 2.19 1.65
N ILE A 117 15.37 1.40 1.79
CA ILE A 117 13.99 1.84 1.63
C ILE A 117 13.53 2.63 2.85
N TRP A 118 13.81 2.15 4.07
CA TRP A 118 13.37 2.80 5.30
C TRP A 118 14.07 4.13 5.59
N GLU A 119 15.27 4.32 5.08
CA GLU A 119 16.06 5.57 5.22
C GLU A 119 15.60 6.68 4.26
N LYS A 120 14.66 6.41 3.36
CA LYS A 120 14.11 7.44 2.46
C LYS A 120 13.28 8.47 3.22
N ALA A 121 13.02 9.60 2.57
CA ALA A 121 12.32 10.75 3.14
C ALA A 121 10.80 10.53 3.22
N TRP A 122 10.37 9.52 3.98
CA TRP A 122 8.98 9.30 4.34
C TRP A 122 8.54 10.32 5.40
N ASP A 123 7.26 10.69 5.39
CA ASP A 123 6.69 11.49 6.50
C ASP A 123 6.46 10.59 7.71
N GLU A 124 6.02 9.35 7.48
CA GLU A 124 5.90 8.32 8.51
C GLU A 124 6.35 6.94 8.04
N ARG A 125 6.79 6.13 9.00
CA ARG A 125 7.11 4.71 8.78
C ARG A 125 6.34 3.84 9.77
N TRP A 126 5.50 2.96 9.23
CA TRP A 126 4.74 1.99 9.98
C TRP A 126 5.29 0.60 9.72
N THR A 127 5.67 -0.09 10.79
CA THR A 127 6.07 -1.50 10.72
C THR A 127 4.98 -2.34 11.34
N ILE A 128 4.34 -3.18 10.53
CA ILE A 128 3.31 -4.11 11.01
C ILE A 128 3.99 -5.45 11.27
N PRO A 129 4.13 -5.86 12.54
CA PRO A 129 4.67 -7.16 12.86
C PRO A 129 3.67 -8.23 12.42
N ASN A 130 4.15 -9.24 11.70
CA ASN A 130 3.36 -10.41 11.36
C ASN A 130 4.07 -11.69 11.83
N PRO A 131 4.14 -11.95 13.14
CA PRO A 131 4.72 -13.18 13.65
C PRO A 131 3.87 -14.36 13.14
N ARG A 132 4.50 -15.33 12.48
CA ARG A 132 3.80 -16.58 12.15
C ARG A 132 3.33 -17.22 13.46
N ARG A 133 2.02 -17.48 13.56
CA ARG A 133 1.51 -18.50 14.48
C ARG A 133 1.71 -19.82 13.77
N ASP A 134 2.52 -20.71 14.35
CA ASP A 134 2.76 -22.10 13.95
C ASP A 134 3.13 -22.36 12.46
N PRO A 135 4.29 -22.96 12.14
CA PRO A 135 4.63 -23.51 10.82
C PRO A 135 3.52 -24.38 10.19
N GLU A 136 2.66 -24.98 11.01
CA GLU A 136 1.55 -25.83 10.58
C GLU A 136 0.21 -25.09 10.47
N ASP A 137 0.13 -23.81 10.84
CA ASP A 137 -1.10 -23.02 10.75
C ASP A 137 -1.53 -22.87 9.29
N ARG A 138 -2.61 -23.57 8.95
CA ARG A 138 -3.17 -23.64 7.59
C ARG A 138 -4.00 -22.40 7.25
N ASN A 139 -4.17 -21.44 8.17
CA ASN A 139 -5.09 -20.31 7.98
C ASN A 139 -4.41 -18.99 7.58
N LEU A 140 -3.47 -19.05 6.64
CA LEU A 140 -2.83 -17.89 6.02
C LEU A 140 -3.84 -16.85 5.52
N ALA A 141 -4.99 -17.29 5.01
CA ALA A 141 -6.05 -16.39 4.56
C ALA A 141 -6.61 -15.52 5.70
N ALA A 142 -6.90 -16.11 6.87
CA ALA A 142 -7.39 -15.36 8.02
C ALA A 142 -6.31 -14.42 8.59
N GLN A 143 -5.05 -14.84 8.62
CA GLN A 143 -3.94 -13.98 9.05
C GLN A 143 -3.79 -12.76 8.13
N LEU A 144 -3.78 -12.97 6.80
CA LEU A 144 -3.73 -11.88 5.82
C LEU A 144 -4.96 -10.98 5.92
N SER A 145 -6.12 -11.54 6.28
CA SER A 145 -7.35 -10.79 6.56
C SER A 145 -7.16 -9.85 7.74
N ALA A 146 -6.72 -10.38 8.89
CA ALA A 146 -6.49 -9.61 10.11
C ALA A 146 -5.48 -8.47 9.90
N LEU A 147 -4.34 -8.76 9.24
CA LEU A 147 -3.36 -7.72 8.90
C LEU A 147 -3.94 -6.60 8.04
N GLY A 148 -4.80 -6.97 7.08
CA GLY A 148 -5.50 -6.00 6.26
C GLY A 148 -6.42 -5.11 7.08
N CYS A 149 -7.17 -5.68 8.04
CA CYS A 149 -8.03 -4.92 8.95
C CYS A 149 -7.24 -3.97 9.86
N ASP A 150 -6.12 -4.43 10.41
CA ASP A 150 -5.28 -3.63 11.29
C ASP A 150 -4.68 -2.44 10.53
N LEU A 151 -4.10 -2.68 9.35
CA LEU A 151 -3.58 -1.63 8.49
C LEU A 151 -4.68 -0.64 8.07
N TRP A 152 -5.88 -1.13 7.71
CA TRP A 152 -7.00 -0.25 7.36
C TRP A 152 -7.38 0.66 8.52
N THR A 153 -7.43 0.09 9.72
CA THR A 153 -7.72 0.85 10.94
C THR A 153 -6.68 1.94 11.19
N TRP A 154 -5.39 1.65 10.97
CA TRP A 154 -4.32 2.62 11.14
C TRP A 154 -4.43 3.76 10.11
N ILE A 155 -4.67 3.43 8.83
CA ILE A 155 -4.92 4.42 7.78
C ILE A 155 -6.10 5.32 8.16
N CYS A 156 -7.22 4.73 8.59
CA CYS A 156 -8.40 5.51 8.95
C CYS A 156 -8.18 6.44 10.15
N ARG A 157 -7.31 6.04 11.09
CA ARG A 157 -6.92 6.91 12.21
C ARG A 157 -6.09 8.10 11.74
N ALA A 158 -5.11 7.85 10.87
CA ALA A 158 -4.26 8.90 10.31
C ALA A 158 -5.05 9.90 9.47
N LEU A 159 -6.08 9.44 8.75
CA LEU A 159 -6.98 10.32 7.97
C LEU A 159 -8.01 11.09 8.83
N ALA A 160 -8.08 10.82 10.14
CA ALA A 160 -9.03 11.46 11.06
C ALA A 160 -8.36 12.42 12.05
N SER A 161 -7.02 12.39 12.14
CA SER A 161 -6.20 13.37 12.88
C SER A 161 -5.97 14.63 12.06
#